data_AF-A0A1W9SZP6-F1
#
_entry.id   AF-A0A1W9SZP6-F1
#
_cell.length_a   1.000
_cell.length_b   1.000
_cell.length_c   1.000
_cell.angle_alpha   90.00
_cell.angle_beta   90.00
_cell.angle_gamma   90.00
#
_symmetry.space_group_name_H-M   'P 1'
#
loop_
_entity.id
_entity.type
_entity.pdbx_description
1 polymer ?
#
loop_
_entity_poly.entity_id
_entity_poly.type
_entity_poly.pdbx_seq_one_letter_code
_entity_poly.pdbx_strand_id
1 'polypeptide(L)'
;MINFFSMEFWIGIQFVIDLVFVFLLLRFIKKLKQEKYTKSSSQACFDDSKKEKKQISITSKEIIEMLESLVLEANSLANNFGEQIKEKKRLIKGLNDALDSRIISINLLLSRAESLHRSQEQPNLSKVISSVLNASEKKNISEYDVFDQQKSIIKLYNQGYDVDSIASNLSMPKGEVQLVIDLKKKFLGMENID
;
A
#
# COMPACT_ATOMS: atom_id res chain seq x y z
N MET A 1 49.35 -15.62 15.84
CA MET A 1 49.50 -16.62 14.76
C MET A 1 49.32 -17.97 15.40
N ILE A 2 48.17 -18.62 15.15
CA ILE A 2 47.87 -19.92 15.75
C ILE A 2 48.64 -20.96 14.95
N ASN A 3 49.61 -21.60 15.59
CA ASN A 3 50.32 -22.74 15.05
C ASN A 3 49.30 -23.88 14.92
N PHE A 4 48.73 -24.03 13.73
CA PHE A 4 47.85 -25.13 13.41
C PHE A 4 48.64 -26.43 13.57
N PHE A 5 48.14 -27.28 14.46
CA PHE A 5 48.62 -28.61 14.83
C PHE A 5 49.27 -29.39 13.66
N SER A 6 50.35 -30.12 13.95
CA SER A 6 51.11 -30.93 12.99
C SER A 6 50.22 -31.72 12.02
N MET A 7 50.64 -31.87 10.77
CA MET A 7 49.93 -32.61 9.71
C MET A 7 49.46 -34.01 10.14
N GLU A 8 50.23 -34.69 10.99
CA GLU A 8 49.89 -35.99 11.56
C GLU A 8 48.62 -35.95 12.44
N PHE A 9 48.35 -34.84 13.14
CA PHE A 9 47.12 -34.67 13.94
C PHE A 9 45.90 -34.50 13.03
N TRP A 10 46.03 -33.76 11.92
CA TRP A 10 44.99 -33.61 10.92
C TRP A 10 44.65 -34.95 10.25
N ILE A 11 45.66 -35.77 9.95
CA ILE A 11 45.44 -37.13 9.42
C ILE A 11 44.68 -38.01 10.42
N GLY A 12 45.01 -37.90 11.71
CA GLY A 12 44.32 -38.64 12.77
C GLY A 12 42.85 -38.24 12.91
N ILE A 13 42.55 -36.94 12.88
CA ILE A 13 41.17 -36.43 12.93
C ILE A 13 40.35 -36.85 11.72
N GLN A 14 40.93 -36.81 10.53
CA GLN A 14 40.28 -37.26 9.30
C GLN A 14 39.89 -38.74 9.42
N PHE A 15 40.80 -39.58 9.91
CA PHE A 15 40.54 -41.01 10.09
C PHE A 15 39.42 -41.29 11.10
N VAL A 16 39.36 -40.53 12.21
CA VAL A 16 38.29 -40.65 13.20
C VAL A 16 36.94 -40.26 12.61
N ILE A 17 36.90 -39.16 11.84
CA ILE A 17 35.69 -38.70 11.16
C ILE A 17 35.18 -39.76 10.16
N ASP A 18 36.07 -40.30 9.33
CA ASP A 18 35.73 -41.34 8.36
C ASP A 18 35.21 -42.62 9.05
N LEU A 19 35.82 -43.03 10.16
CA LEU A 19 35.38 -44.19 10.94
C LEU A 19 33.96 -43.98 11.52
N VAL A 20 33.67 -42.78 12.02
CA VAL A 20 32.32 -42.42 12.49
C VAL A 20 31.31 -42.45 11.33
N PHE A 21 31.67 -41.92 10.17
CA PHE A 21 30.80 -41.96 8.98
C PHE A 21 30.51 -43.39 8.53
N VAL A 22 31.52 -44.25 8.47
CA VAL A 22 31.34 -45.67 8.14
C VAL A 22 30.45 -46.36 9.17
N PHE A 23 30.61 -46.07 10.46
CA PHE A 23 29.77 -46.63 11.52
C PHE A 23 28.30 -46.18 11.40
N LEU A 24 28.06 -44.89 11.09
CA LEU A 24 26.72 -44.37 10.84
C LEU A 24 26.08 -44.99 9.61
N LEU A 25 26.84 -45.14 8.51
CA LEU A 25 26.37 -45.83 7.30
C LEU A 25 26.04 -47.30 7.58
N LEU A 26 26.87 -48.01 8.33
CA LEU A 26 26.60 -49.39 8.73
C LEU A 26 25.36 -49.49 9.60
N ARG A 27 25.16 -48.56 10.55
CA ARG A 27 23.94 -48.50 11.36
C ARG A 27 22.71 -48.18 10.52
N PHE A 28 22.83 -47.27 9.56
CA PHE A 28 21.74 -46.90 8.66
C PHE A 28 21.35 -48.07 7.76
N ILE A 29 22.32 -48.78 7.19
CA ILE A 29 22.10 -50.01 6.41
C ILE A 29 21.50 -51.10 7.30
N LYS A 30 21.97 -51.28 8.54
CA LYS A 30 21.36 -52.24 9.49
C LYS A 30 19.91 -51.88 9.82
N LYS A 31 19.60 -50.60 10.02
CA LYS A 31 18.24 -50.12 10.31
C LYS A 31 17.31 -50.40 9.11
N LEU A 32 17.76 -50.07 7.90
CA LEU A 32 17.01 -50.35 6.67
C LEU A 32 16.89 -51.85 6.37
N LYS A 33 17.89 -52.66 6.73
CA LYS A 33 17.84 -54.12 6.58
C LYS A 33 16.95 -54.76 7.64
N GLN A 34 16.91 -54.24 8.86
CA GLN A 34 15.96 -54.70 9.90
C GLN A 34 14.51 -54.47 9.49
N GLU A 35 14.18 -53.33 8.87
CA GLU A 35 12.83 -53.08 8.33
C GLU A 35 12.45 -54.03 7.18
N LYS A 36 13.43 -54.56 6.43
CA LYS A 36 13.18 -55.53 5.35
C LYS A 36 13.15 -56.99 5.81
N TYR A 37 13.84 -57.33 6.92
CA TYR A 37 13.89 -58.71 7.42
C TYR A 37 12.76 -59.06 8.40
N THR A 38 12.06 -58.09 8.99
CA THR A 38 10.85 -58.36 9.78
C THR A 38 9.61 -58.67 8.93
N LYS A 39 9.66 -58.52 7.59
CA LYS A 39 8.51 -58.75 6.69
C LYS A 39 8.52 -60.11 5.95
N SER A 40 9.49 -61.00 6.22
CA SER A 40 9.64 -62.28 5.47
C SER A 40 9.44 -63.56 6.27
N SER A 41 8.91 -63.50 7.50
CA SER A 41 8.65 -64.72 8.28
C SER A 41 7.35 -64.62 9.07
N SER A 42 6.21 -64.56 8.38
CA SER A 42 4.89 -64.91 8.93
C SER A 42 3.90 -65.20 7.80
N GLN A 43 4.02 -66.39 7.23
CA GLN A 43 2.88 -67.08 6.65
C GLN A 43 1.98 -67.52 7.81
N ALA A 44 1.11 -66.60 8.28
CA ALA A 44 -0.03 -66.88 9.13
C ALA A 44 -1.16 -65.94 8.68
N CYS A 45 -2.20 -66.55 8.12
CA CYS A 45 -3.31 -65.99 7.37
C CYS A 45 -3.97 -64.70 7.89
N PHE A 46 -4.23 -63.77 6.95
CA PHE A 46 -5.44 -62.95 6.84
C PHE A 46 -5.87 -62.10 8.05
N ASP A 47 -5.15 -61.01 8.35
CA ASP A 47 -5.80 -59.84 9.02
C ASP A 47 -5.09 -58.48 8.80
N ASP A 48 -3.83 -58.47 8.35
CA ASP A 48 -3.01 -57.25 8.45
C ASP A 48 -3.19 -56.23 7.31
N SER A 49 -3.72 -56.65 6.15
CA SER A 49 -3.94 -55.75 5.00
C SER A 49 -5.07 -54.73 5.22
N LYS A 50 -5.94 -54.93 6.21
CA LYS A 50 -6.98 -53.96 6.61
C LYS A 50 -6.44 -52.91 7.58
N LYS A 51 -5.38 -53.20 8.35
CA LYS A 51 -4.78 -52.28 9.32
C LYS A 51 -3.84 -51.29 8.64
N GLU A 52 -2.93 -51.72 7.74
CA GLU A 52 -2.07 -50.80 6.97
C GLU A 52 -2.89 -49.85 6.07
N LYS A 53 -3.93 -50.34 5.36
CA LYS A 53 -4.81 -49.46 4.54
C LYS A 53 -5.62 -48.48 5.39
N LYS A 54 -6.05 -48.86 6.60
CA LYS A 54 -6.71 -47.93 7.53
C LYS A 54 -5.73 -46.89 8.06
N GLN A 55 -4.52 -47.28 8.45
CA GLN A 55 -3.53 -46.35 9.00
C GLN A 55 -3.08 -45.32 7.97
N ILE A 56 -2.82 -45.73 6.73
CA ILE A 56 -2.48 -44.84 5.62
C ILE A 56 -3.67 -43.95 5.23
N SER A 57 -4.90 -44.48 5.29
CA SER A 57 -6.12 -43.68 5.08
C SER A 57 -6.37 -42.66 6.19
N ILE A 58 -5.97 -42.95 7.43
CA ILE A 58 -6.15 -42.05 8.58
C ILE A 58 -5.13 -40.91 8.51
N THR A 59 -3.86 -41.22 8.25
CA THR A 59 -2.82 -40.18 8.08
C THR A 59 -3.04 -39.32 6.84
N SER A 60 -3.52 -39.90 5.73
CA SER A 60 -3.87 -39.11 4.53
C SER A 60 -5.07 -38.19 4.80
N LYS A 61 -6.04 -38.62 5.61
CA LYS A 61 -7.16 -37.77 6.03
C LYS A 61 -6.71 -36.61 6.91
N GLU A 62 -5.84 -36.85 7.91
CA GLU A 62 -5.27 -35.77 8.73
C GLU A 62 -4.49 -34.75 7.89
N ILE A 63 -3.70 -35.19 6.91
CA ILE A 63 -2.96 -34.29 6.01
C ILE A 63 -3.91 -33.48 5.13
N ILE A 64 -4.99 -34.10 4.63
CA ILE A 64 -6.02 -33.40 3.84
C ILE A 64 -6.74 -32.35 4.71
N GLU A 65 -7.08 -32.69 5.95
CA GLU A 65 -7.77 -31.78 6.87
C GLU A 65 -6.88 -30.59 7.26
N MET A 66 -5.58 -30.83 7.45
CA MET A 66 -4.58 -29.77 7.66
C MET A 66 -4.43 -28.87 6.43
N LEU A 67 -4.39 -29.45 5.22
CA LEU A 67 -4.32 -28.70 3.97
C LEU A 67 -5.60 -27.90 3.73
N GLU A 68 -6.76 -28.45 4.06
CA GLU A 68 -8.05 -27.75 3.97
C GLU A 68 -8.10 -26.57 4.93
N SER A 69 -7.62 -26.74 6.18
CA SER A 69 -7.47 -25.64 7.13
C SER A 69 -6.50 -24.58 6.62
N LEU A 70 -5.35 -24.97 6.07
CA LEU A 70 -4.37 -24.02 5.50
C LEU A 70 -4.93 -23.25 4.31
N VAL A 71 -5.69 -23.92 3.44
CA VAL A 71 -6.30 -23.29 2.26
C VAL A 71 -7.41 -22.33 2.68
N LEU A 72 -8.23 -22.71 3.67
CA LEU A 72 -9.25 -21.82 4.24
C LEU A 72 -8.62 -20.60 4.92
N GLU A 73 -7.57 -20.80 5.71
CA GLU A 73 -6.81 -19.71 6.32
C GLU A 73 -6.17 -18.81 5.27
N ALA A 74 -5.50 -19.38 4.26
CA ALA A 74 -4.91 -18.63 3.16
C ALA A 74 -5.95 -17.84 2.37
N ASN A 75 -7.14 -18.40 2.15
CA ASN A 75 -8.24 -17.72 1.46
C ASN A 75 -8.81 -16.57 2.30
N SER A 76 -8.99 -16.78 3.62
CA SER A 76 -9.41 -15.72 4.53
C SER A 76 -8.37 -14.59 4.62
N LEU A 77 -7.09 -14.93 4.63
CA LEU A 77 -6.00 -13.97 4.64
C LEU A 77 -5.93 -13.18 3.32
N ALA A 78 -6.11 -13.86 2.18
CA ALA A 78 -6.18 -13.21 0.87
C ALA A 78 -7.36 -12.22 0.76
N ASN A 79 -8.53 -12.58 1.30
CA ASN A 79 -9.68 -11.68 1.36
C ASN A 79 -9.40 -10.45 2.24
N ASN A 80 -8.82 -10.64 3.43
CA ASN A 80 -8.40 -9.54 4.30
C ASN A 80 -7.34 -8.64 3.64
N PHE A 81 -6.38 -9.22 2.91
CA PHE A 81 -5.42 -8.43 2.12
C PHE A 81 -6.13 -7.64 1.01
N GLY A 82 -7.13 -8.22 0.35
CA GLY A 82 -7.93 -7.52 -0.65
C GLY A 82 -8.64 -6.29 -0.06
N GLU A 83 -9.25 -6.44 1.11
CA GLU A 83 -9.88 -5.32 1.82
C GLU A 83 -8.87 -4.25 2.24
N GLN A 84 -7.72 -4.65 2.80
CA GLN A 84 -6.66 -3.73 3.19
C GLN A 84 -6.06 -2.97 2.00
N ILE A 85 -5.89 -3.63 0.85
CA ILE A 85 -5.41 -2.97 -0.38
C ILE A 85 -6.44 -1.95 -0.86
N LYS A 86 -7.74 -2.31 -0.85
CA LYS A 86 -8.82 -1.40 -1.25
C LYS A 86 -8.88 -0.18 -0.33
N GLU A 87 -8.74 -0.38 0.98
CA GLU A 87 -8.71 0.72 1.94
C GLU A 87 -7.48 1.61 1.76
N LYS A 88 -6.27 1.03 1.63
CA LYS A 88 -5.06 1.80 1.35
C LYS A 88 -5.17 2.59 0.04
N LYS A 89 -5.73 1.99 -1.01
CA LYS A 89 -5.98 2.69 -2.29
C LYS A 89 -6.95 3.86 -2.10
N ARG A 90 -7.99 3.71 -1.29
CA ARG A 90 -8.94 4.79 -0.95
C ARG A 90 -8.24 5.92 -0.19
N LEU A 91 -7.39 5.59 0.77
CA LEU A 91 -6.62 6.57 1.54
C LEU A 91 -5.63 7.34 0.66
N ILE A 92 -4.92 6.65 -0.23
CA ILE A 92 -4.01 7.28 -1.20
C ILE A 92 -4.78 8.25 -2.10
N LYS A 93 -5.93 7.83 -2.62
CA LYS A 93 -6.77 8.70 -3.45
C LYS A 93 -7.24 9.94 -2.69
N GLY A 94 -7.71 9.78 -1.45
CA GLY A 94 -8.14 10.91 -0.62
C GLY A 94 -6.98 11.85 -0.26
N LEU A 95 -5.78 11.32 -0.03
CA LEU A 95 -4.59 12.14 0.19
C LEU A 95 -4.21 12.92 -1.07
N ASN A 96 -4.27 12.29 -2.24
CA ASN A 96 -4.02 12.95 -3.52
C ASN A 96 -5.01 14.11 -3.76
N ASP A 97 -6.31 13.85 -3.58
CA ASP A 97 -7.36 14.87 -3.70
C ASP A 97 -7.14 16.05 -2.73
N ALA A 98 -6.67 15.76 -1.50
CA ALA A 98 -6.37 16.79 -0.51
C ALA A 98 -5.11 17.61 -0.86
N LEU A 99 -4.08 16.96 -1.40
CA LEU A 99 -2.87 17.64 -1.88
C LEU A 99 -3.18 18.53 -3.08
N ASP A 100 -3.97 18.06 -4.05
CA ASP A 100 -4.40 18.85 -5.20
C ASP A 100 -5.17 20.09 -4.76
N SER A 101 -6.12 19.92 -3.83
CA SER A 101 -6.89 21.04 -3.27
C SER A 101 -5.97 22.06 -2.60
N ARG A 102 -4.93 21.60 -1.89
CA ARG A 102 -3.96 22.49 -1.23
C ARG A 102 -3.02 23.20 -2.20
N ILE A 103 -2.62 22.55 -3.29
CA ILE A 103 -1.83 23.19 -4.34
C ILE A 103 -2.65 24.29 -5.01
N ILE A 104 -3.93 24.03 -5.28
CA ILE A 104 -4.85 25.03 -5.85
C ILE A 104 -5.00 26.22 -4.90
N SER A 105 -5.22 25.99 -3.61
CA SER A 105 -5.35 27.09 -2.63
C SER A 105 -4.09 27.94 -2.53
N ILE A 106 -2.91 27.34 -2.54
CA ILE A 106 -1.65 28.07 -2.54
C ILE A 106 -1.49 28.91 -3.81
N ASN A 107 -1.81 28.35 -4.99
CA ASN A 107 -1.73 29.10 -6.25
C ASN A 107 -2.70 30.29 -6.30
N LEU A 108 -3.89 30.16 -5.71
CA LEU A 108 -4.84 31.26 -5.60
C LEU A 108 -4.36 32.34 -4.62
N LEU A 109 -3.84 31.94 -3.46
CA LEU A 109 -3.26 32.89 -2.51
C LEU A 109 -2.06 33.64 -3.11
N LEU A 110 -1.25 32.95 -3.91
CA LEU A 110 -0.15 33.57 -4.66
C LEU A 110 -0.68 34.55 -5.71
N SER A 111 -1.67 34.16 -6.51
CA SER A 111 -2.29 35.05 -7.51
C SER A 111 -2.93 36.29 -6.85
N ARG A 112 -3.58 36.12 -5.70
CA ARG A 112 -4.12 37.22 -4.90
C ARG A 112 -3.02 38.14 -4.38
N ALA A 113 -1.92 37.58 -3.85
CA ALA A 113 -0.77 38.36 -3.41
C ALA A 113 -0.13 39.15 -4.56
N GLU A 114 0.01 38.54 -5.74
CA GLU A 114 0.49 39.21 -6.95
C GLU A 114 -0.44 40.34 -7.40
N SER A 115 -1.77 40.14 -7.34
CA SER A 115 -2.76 41.17 -7.70
C SER A 115 -2.72 42.38 -6.76
N LEU A 116 -2.51 42.14 -5.45
CA LEU A 116 -2.34 43.20 -4.45
C LEU A 116 -1.03 43.95 -4.67
N HIS A 117 0.06 43.23 -4.98
CA HIS A 117 1.35 43.84 -5.29
C HIS A 117 1.28 44.74 -6.53
N ARG A 118 0.66 44.26 -7.62
CA ARG A 118 0.43 45.06 -8.84
C ARG A 118 -0.50 46.26 -8.60
N SER A 119 -1.48 46.13 -7.70
CA SER A 119 -2.36 47.25 -7.32
C SER A 119 -1.62 48.33 -6.50
N GLN A 120 -0.55 47.97 -5.80
CA GLN A 120 0.31 48.89 -5.07
C GLN A 120 1.23 49.70 -5.99
N GLU A 121 1.59 49.14 -7.15
CA GLU A 121 2.41 49.82 -8.18
C GLU A 121 1.62 50.86 -9.02
N GLN A 122 0.27 50.87 -8.95
CA GLN A 122 -0.57 51.88 -9.61
C GLN A 122 -1.25 52.83 -8.60
N PRO A 123 -0.60 53.94 -8.21
CA PRO A 123 -1.06 54.83 -7.13
C PRO A 123 -2.33 55.64 -7.44
N ASN A 124 -2.81 55.64 -8.68
CA ASN A 124 -3.89 56.55 -9.11
C ASN A 124 -5.32 55.95 -8.94
N LEU A 125 -5.45 54.63 -8.79
CA LEU A 125 -6.73 53.95 -8.52
C LEU A 125 -6.91 53.56 -7.04
N SER A 126 -5.83 53.57 -6.26
CA SER A 126 -5.82 53.10 -4.86
C SER A 126 -6.59 54.01 -3.90
N LYS A 127 -6.71 55.32 -4.19
CA LYS A 127 -7.40 56.28 -3.30
C LYS A 127 -8.93 56.16 -3.35
N VAL A 128 -9.47 55.73 -4.49
CA VAL A 128 -10.92 55.52 -4.68
C VAL A 128 -11.33 54.15 -4.16
N ILE A 129 -10.51 53.12 -4.37
CA ILE A 129 -10.84 51.75 -3.91
C ILE A 129 -10.62 51.60 -2.41
N SER A 130 -9.59 52.23 -1.82
CA SER A 130 -9.38 52.20 -0.36
C SER A 130 -10.50 52.87 0.44
N SER A 131 -11.15 53.91 -0.10
CA SER A 131 -12.31 54.54 0.56
C SER A 131 -13.58 53.70 0.49
N VAL A 132 -13.74 52.87 -0.56
CA VAL A 132 -14.88 51.93 -0.68
C VAL A 132 -14.63 50.65 0.13
N LEU A 133 -13.40 50.11 0.14
CA LEU A 133 -13.05 48.88 0.88
C LEU A 133 -12.98 49.08 2.40
N ASN A 134 -12.71 50.29 2.90
CA ASN A 134 -12.74 50.56 4.34
C ASN A 134 -14.16 50.51 4.96
N ALA A 135 -15.22 50.46 4.13
CA ALA A 135 -16.60 50.29 4.60
C ALA A 135 -17.07 48.82 4.63
N SER A 136 -16.39 47.92 3.91
CA SER A 136 -16.71 46.49 3.89
C SER A 136 -15.68 45.70 4.68
N GLU A 137 -15.99 45.60 5.97
CA GLU A 137 -15.62 44.51 6.88
C GLU A 137 -14.28 43.82 6.64
N LYS A 138 -13.37 44.08 7.58
CA LYS A 138 -12.24 43.25 7.99
C LYS A 138 -12.73 41.85 8.42
N LYS A 139 -13.24 41.05 7.49
CA LYS A 139 -13.53 39.64 7.72
C LYS A 139 -12.20 38.91 7.60
N ASN A 140 -11.69 38.41 8.73
CA ASN A 140 -10.58 37.47 8.74
C ASN A 140 -10.97 36.27 7.86
N ILE A 141 -10.48 36.24 6.63
CA ILE A 141 -10.67 35.12 5.72
C ILE A 141 -9.79 34.01 6.27
N SER A 142 -10.39 33.12 7.06
CA SER A 142 -9.70 31.91 7.52
C SER A 142 -9.41 31.04 6.31
N GLU A 143 -8.30 30.30 6.36
CA GLU A 143 -7.91 29.33 5.31
C GLU A 143 -9.07 28.37 4.96
N TYR A 144 -9.97 28.13 5.90
CA TYR A 144 -11.19 27.33 5.75
C TYR A 144 -12.19 27.92 4.74
N ASP A 145 -12.37 29.25 4.71
CA ASP A 145 -13.32 29.95 3.82
C ASP A 145 -12.89 29.84 2.35
N VAL A 146 -11.57 29.83 2.09
CA VAL A 146 -11.00 29.74 0.74
C VAL A 146 -11.24 28.36 0.11
N PHE A 147 -11.13 27.28 0.90
CA PHE A 147 -11.44 25.93 0.41
C PHE A 147 -12.92 25.75 0.07
N ASP A 148 -13.81 26.30 0.90
CA ASP A 148 -15.26 26.24 0.67
C ASP A 148 -15.67 27.05 -0.58
N GLN A 149 -15.02 28.20 -0.82
CA GLN A 149 -15.21 29.01 -2.01
C GLN A 149 -14.77 28.28 -3.28
N GLN A 150 -13.61 27.61 -3.27
CA GLN A 150 -13.13 26.79 -4.39
C GLN A 150 -14.06 25.62 -4.71
N LYS A 151 -14.52 24.91 -3.67
CA LYS A 151 -15.46 23.79 -3.83
C LYS A 151 -16.77 24.26 -4.46
N SER A 152 -17.22 25.45 -4.10
CA SER A 152 -18.41 26.09 -4.67
C SER A 152 -18.21 26.48 -6.14
N ILE A 153 -17.05 27.04 -6.51
CA ILE A 153 -16.69 27.32 -7.91
C ILE A 153 -16.71 26.04 -8.75
N ILE A 154 -16.02 24.98 -8.30
CA ILE A 154 -15.95 23.71 -9.03
C ILE A 154 -17.34 23.07 -9.16
N LYS A 155 -18.17 23.15 -8.12
CA LYS A 155 -19.54 22.63 -8.16
C LYS A 155 -20.39 23.34 -9.21
N LEU A 156 -20.37 24.67 -9.24
CA LEU A 156 -21.12 25.45 -10.23
C LEU A 156 -20.58 25.23 -11.65
N TYR A 157 -19.26 25.10 -11.80
CA TYR A 157 -18.65 24.78 -13.09
C TYR A 157 -19.10 23.41 -13.62
N ASN A 158 -19.12 22.39 -12.76
CA ASN A 158 -19.62 21.06 -13.12
C ASN A 158 -21.13 21.05 -13.42
N GLN A 159 -21.88 22.04 -12.94
CA GLN A 159 -23.30 22.23 -13.28
C GLN A 159 -23.51 22.96 -14.62
N GLY A 160 -22.43 23.34 -15.32
CA GLY A 160 -22.47 23.97 -16.64
C GLY A 160 -22.58 25.49 -16.63
N TYR A 161 -22.41 26.14 -15.47
CA TYR A 161 -22.39 27.61 -15.40
C TYR A 161 -21.08 28.15 -16.00
N ASP A 162 -21.19 29.28 -16.70
CA ASP A 162 -20.05 30.01 -17.25
C ASP A 162 -19.32 30.84 -16.16
N VAL A 163 -18.09 31.25 -16.48
CA VAL A 163 -17.18 31.93 -15.56
C VAL A 163 -17.77 33.25 -15.06
N ASP A 164 -18.50 33.98 -15.91
CA ASP A 164 -19.11 35.26 -15.55
C ASP A 164 -20.31 35.07 -14.61
N SER A 165 -21.14 34.05 -14.86
CA SER A 165 -22.25 33.68 -13.99
C SER A 165 -21.76 33.20 -12.62
N ILE A 166 -20.68 32.40 -12.56
CA ILE A 166 -20.11 31.92 -11.29
C ILE A 166 -19.51 33.08 -10.49
N ALA A 167 -18.75 33.96 -11.14
CA ALA A 167 -18.17 35.16 -10.52
C ALA A 167 -19.26 36.06 -9.91
N SER A 168 -20.37 36.23 -10.62
CA SER A 168 -21.51 37.02 -10.15
C SER A 168 -22.24 36.36 -8.98
N ASN A 169 -22.44 35.03 -9.05
CA ASN A 169 -23.16 34.27 -8.02
C ASN A 169 -22.38 34.23 -6.68
N LEU A 170 -21.07 34.04 -6.76
CA LEU A 170 -20.20 33.94 -5.59
C LEU A 170 -19.59 35.29 -5.16
N SER A 171 -19.92 36.39 -5.84
CA SER A 171 -19.35 37.72 -5.61
C SER A 171 -17.81 37.71 -5.59
N MET A 172 -17.21 36.98 -6.55
CA MET A 172 -15.76 36.79 -6.68
C MET A 172 -15.24 37.40 -8.00
N PRO A 173 -13.98 37.82 -8.05
CA PRO A 173 -13.39 38.34 -9.29
C PRO A 173 -13.30 37.24 -10.37
N LYS A 174 -13.66 37.60 -11.60
CA LYS A 174 -13.67 36.68 -12.76
C LYS A 174 -12.34 35.96 -12.97
N GLY A 175 -11.21 36.64 -12.71
CA GLY A 175 -9.88 36.05 -12.83
C GLY A 175 -9.62 34.91 -11.84
N GLU A 176 -10.17 34.99 -10.63
CA GLU A 176 -10.01 33.95 -9.60
C GLU A 176 -10.82 32.71 -9.97
N VAL A 177 -12.07 32.90 -10.41
CA VAL A 177 -12.94 31.83 -10.91
C VAL A 177 -12.31 31.12 -12.12
N GLN A 178 -11.78 31.88 -13.07
CA GLN A 178 -11.08 31.34 -14.24
C GLN A 178 -9.85 30.51 -13.84
N LEU A 179 -9.04 31.03 -12.92
CA LEU A 179 -7.84 30.34 -12.44
C LEU A 179 -8.17 29.00 -11.78
N VAL A 180 -9.20 28.93 -10.93
CA VAL A 180 -9.63 27.67 -10.30
C VAL A 180 -10.04 26.64 -11.35
N ILE A 181 -10.81 27.07 -12.35
CA ILE A 181 -11.30 26.20 -13.42
C ILE A 181 -10.13 25.68 -14.27
N ASP A 182 -9.21 26.56 -14.66
CA ASP A 182 -8.06 26.20 -15.51
C ASP A 182 -7.09 25.27 -14.79
N LEU A 183 -6.84 25.50 -13.50
CA LEU A 183 -6.09 24.58 -12.65
C LEU A 183 -6.77 23.22 -12.61
N LYS A 184 -8.08 23.16 -12.35
CA LYS A 184 -8.82 21.89 -12.30
C LYS A 184 -8.74 21.12 -13.62
N LYS A 185 -8.88 21.80 -14.76
CA LYS A 185 -8.71 21.20 -16.09
C LYS A 185 -7.31 20.65 -16.31
N LYS A 186 -6.28 21.40 -15.89
CA LYS A 186 -4.88 20.98 -16.04
C LYS A 186 -4.57 19.72 -15.24
N PHE A 187 -5.06 19.61 -14.01
CA PHE A 187 -4.92 18.40 -13.20
C PHE A 187 -5.66 17.19 -13.79
N LEU A 188 -6.90 17.38 -14.27
CA LEU A 188 -7.63 16.32 -14.98
C LEU A 188 -6.89 15.88 -16.25
N GLY A 189 -6.26 16.82 -16.97
CA GLY A 189 -5.44 16.51 -18.13
C GLY A 189 -4.19 15.69 -17.78
N MET A 190 -3.62 15.88 -16.59
CA MET A 190 -2.48 15.09 -16.10
C MET A 190 -2.88 13.71 -15.60
N GLU A 191 -4.05 13.57 -14.97
CA GLU A 191 -4.57 12.28 -14.48
C GLU A 191 -4.93 11.31 -15.62
N ASN A 192 -5.27 11.81 -16.82
CA ASN A 192 -5.62 10.99 -17.98
C ASN A 192 -4.41 10.59 -18.86
N ILE A 193 -3.17 10.91 -18.44
CA ILE A 193 -1.94 10.56 -19.17
C ILE A 193 -1.25 9.31 -18.60
N ASP A 194 -1.72 8.77 -17.47
CA ASP A 194 -1.34 7.46 -16.92
C ASP A 194 -2.33 6.34 -17.32
#